data_AF-A0A2T1FZB5-F1
#
_entry.id   AF-A0A2T1FZB5-F1
#
_cell.length_a   1.000
_cell.length_b   1.000
_cell.length_c   1.000
_cell.angle_alpha   90.00
_cell.angle_beta   90.00
_cell.angle_gamma   90.00
#
_symmetry.space_group_name_H-M   'P 1'
#
loop_
_entity.id
_entity.type
_entity.pdbx_description
1 polymer ?
#
loop_
_entity_poly.entity_id
_entity_poly.type
_entity_poly.pdbx_seq_one_letter_code
_entity_poly.pdbx_strand_id
1 'polypeptide(L)'
;MLVLEFKTYAKPNQFQSIDEAIRICQFIRNKSIRLWMDGGAKSWFDLSKYCAIWAKEFDFANKLGAMARQASAERAWAGISRFYENIKKGIKGKKVGFPRFQKDCRSVEYKTNSWKLASDRKSITFTDKCGIGKLKLKGTRDLN
;
A
#
# COMPACT_ATOMS: atom_id res chain seq x y z
N MET A 1 1.64 2.69 20.81
CA MET A 1 2.17 3.30 19.57
C MET A 1 1.50 4.65 19.38
N LEU A 2 2.28 5.73 19.25
CA LEU A 2 1.73 7.06 18.97
C LEU A 2 1.58 7.21 17.45
N VAL A 3 0.39 7.58 16.99
CA VAL A 3 0.09 7.87 15.58
C VAL A 3 -0.10 9.37 15.43
N LEU A 4 0.53 9.95 14.40
CA LEU A 4 0.45 11.35 14.07
C LEU A 4 -0.23 11.52 12.71
N GLU A 5 -1.35 12.23 12.69
CA GLU A 5 -2.15 12.43 11.48
C GLU A 5 -2.12 13.90 11.06
N PHE A 6 -1.88 14.13 9.77
CA PHE A 6 -1.84 15.46 9.18
C PHE A 6 -2.63 15.46 7.89
N LYS A 7 -3.34 16.57 7.65
CA LYS A 7 -3.87 16.86 6.31
C LYS A 7 -2.73 17.39 5.45
N THR A 8 -2.86 17.28 4.14
CA THR A 8 -1.90 17.87 3.21
C THR A 8 -2.60 18.82 2.26
N TYR A 9 -1.88 19.85 1.83
CA TYR A 9 -2.27 20.65 0.68
C TYR A 9 -1.55 20.12 -0.55
N ALA A 10 -2.31 19.89 -1.61
CA ALA A 10 -1.82 19.40 -2.89
C ALA A 10 -2.47 20.19 -4.03
N LYS A 11 -1.76 20.33 -5.15
CA LYS A 11 -2.31 20.86 -6.39
C LYS A 11 -3.17 19.79 -7.10
N PRO A 12 -4.07 20.15 -8.03
CA PRO A 12 -4.89 19.19 -8.77
C PRO A 12 -4.10 18.05 -9.43
N ASN A 13 -2.95 18.34 -10.04
CA ASN A 13 -2.07 17.33 -10.62
C ASN A 13 -1.47 16.37 -9.58
N GLN A 14 -1.13 16.88 -8.38
CA GLN A 14 -0.61 16.05 -7.29
C GLN A 14 -1.70 15.13 -6.74
N PHE A 15 -2.96 15.58 -6.68
CA PHE A 15 -4.09 14.70 -6.33
C PHE A 15 -4.25 13.56 -7.34
N GLN A 16 -4.11 13.84 -8.65
CA GLN A 16 -4.13 12.80 -9.67
C GLN A 16 -2.99 11.78 -9.51
N SER A 17 -1.78 12.25 -9.19
CA SER A 17 -0.64 11.37 -8.87
C SER A 17 -0.88 10.50 -7.62
N ILE A 18 -1.53 11.04 -6.59
CA ILE A 18 -1.93 10.28 -5.40
C ILE A 18 -2.96 9.22 -5.78
N ASP A 19 -3.96 9.57 -6.58
CA ASP A 19 -4.96 8.63 -7.06
C ASP A 19 -4.34 7.51 -7.92
N GLU A 20 -3.34 7.83 -8.75
CA GLU A 20 -2.57 6.83 -9.51
C GLU A 20 -1.83 5.87 -8.56
N ALA A 21 -1.13 6.39 -7.55
CA ALA A 21 -0.45 5.57 -6.56
C ALA A 21 -1.43 4.64 -5.80
N ILE A 22 -2.62 5.13 -5.44
CA ILE A 22 -3.67 4.34 -4.79
C ILE A 22 -4.20 3.23 -5.72
N ARG A 23 -4.39 3.52 -7.02
CA ARG A 23 -4.80 2.51 -8.02
C ARG A 23 -3.75 1.43 -8.20
N ILE A 24 -2.47 1.79 -8.23
CA ILE A 24 -1.36 0.83 -8.30
C ILE A 24 -1.34 -0.05 -7.04
N CYS A 25 -1.51 0.54 -5.86
CA CYS A 25 -1.63 -0.19 -4.59
C CYS A 25 -2.76 -1.22 -4.64
N GLN A 26 -3.94 -0.81 -5.11
CA GLN A 26 -5.10 -1.70 -5.28
C GLN A 26 -4.82 -2.85 -6.25
N PHE A 27 -4.18 -2.54 -7.39
CA PHE A 27 -3.80 -3.53 -8.38
C PHE A 27 -2.88 -4.60 -7.78
N ILE A 28 -1.80 -4.19 -7.10
CA ILE A 28 -0.83 -5.10 -6.50
C ILE A 28 -1.49 -5.95 -5.43
N ARG A 29 -2.28 -5.35 -4.52
CA ARG A 29 -3.02 -6.10 -3.50
C ARG A 29 -3.92 -7.17 -4.12
N ASN A 30 -4.70 -6.81 -5.15
CA ASN A 30 -5.61 -7.74 -5.79
C ASN A 30 -4.88 -8.84 -6.57
N LYS A 31 -3.77 -8.50 -7.23
CA LYS A 31 -2.93 -9.48 -7.94
C LYS A 31 -2.24 -10.43 -6.95
N SER A 32 -1.87 -9.96 -5.75
CA SER A 32 -1.43 -10.82 -4.64
C SER A 32 -2.50 -11.80 -4.16
N ILE A 33 -3.76 -11.36 -4.02
CA ILE A 33 -4.85 -12.28 -3.67
C ILE A 33 -5.06 -13.31 -4.78
N ARG A 34 -5.07 -12.89 -6.05
CA ARG A 34 -5.23 -13.79 -7.21
C ARG A 34 -4.13 -14.85 -7.23
N LEU A 35 -2.87 -14.44 -7.08
CA LEU A 35 -1.72 -15.33 -7.04
C LEU A 35 -1.84 -16.37 -5.91
N TRP A 36 -2.27 -15.96 -4.72
CA TRP A 36 -2.54 -16.88 -3.62
C TRP A 36 -3.69 -17.85 -3.95
N MET A 37 -4.79 -17.36 -4.53
CA MET A 37 -5.93 -18.20 -4.94
C MET A 37 -5.53 -19.23 -6.01
N ASP A 38 -4.58 -18.90 -6.88
CA ASP A 38 -4.01 -19.83 -7.89
C ASP A 38 -3.00 -20.83 -7.29
N GLY A 39 -2.70 -20.75 -5.99
CA GLY A 39 -1.69 -21.58 -5.34
C GLY A 39 -0.25 -21.16 -5.60
N GLY A 40 -0.03 -20.02 -6.27
CA GLY A 40 1.29 -19.50 -6.64
C GLY A 40 2.04 -18.79 -5.51
N ALA A 41 1.37 -18.46 -4.40
CA ALA A 41 1.98 -17.88 -3.21
C ALA A 41 1.50 -18.60 -1.94
N LYS A 42 2.46 -19.07 -1.11
CA LYS A 42 2.18 -19.78 0.14
C LYS A 42 2.62 -18.98 1.37
N SER A 43 3.39 -17.91 1.16
CA SER A 43 3.93 -17.08 2.22
C SER A 43 3.97 -15.60 1.82
N TRP A 44 4.16 -14.74 2.83
CA TRP A 44 4.47 -13.33 2.62
C TRP A 44 5.69 -13.11 1.71
N PHE A 45 6.73 -13.95 1.86
CA PHE A 45 7.95 -13.86 1.07
C PHE A 45 7.69 -14.07 -0.42
N ASP A 46 6.78 -14.99 -0.77
CA ASP A 46 6.39 -15.22 -2.17
C ASP A 46 5.74 -13.96 -2.74
N LEU A 47 4.75 -13.38 -2.03
CA LEU A 47 4.07 -12.17 -2.47
C LEU A 47 5.04 -10.98 -2.64
N SER A 48 6.00 -10.84 -1.74
CA SER A 48 7.03 -9.79 -1.82
C SER A 48 7.93 -9.95 -3.05
N LYS A 49 8.34 -11.18 -3.39
CA LYS A 49 9.12 -11.46 -4.61
C LYS A 49 8.34 -11.08 -5.88
N TYR A 50 7.06 -11.42 -5.94
CA TYR A 50 6.21 -11.11 -7.09
C TYR A 50 5.98 -9.61 -7.30
N CYS A 51 6.10 -8.77 -6.26
CA CYS A 51 6.03 -7.31 -6.41
C CYS A 51 7.10 -6.78 -7.37
N ALA A 52 8.30 -7.38 -7.39
CA ALA A 52 9.37 -7.02 -8.32
C ALA A 52 9.07 -7.53 -9.74
N ILE A 53 8.50 -8.73 -9.87
CA ILE A 53 8.10 -9.31 -11.15
C ILE A 53 7.02 -8.44 -11.81
N TRP A 54 5.96 -8.09 -11.09
CA TRP A 54 4.88 -7.26 -11.65
C TRP A 54 5.33 -5.85 -12.01
N ALA A 55 6.33 -5.29 -11.34
CA ALA A 55 6.87 -4.01 -11.78
C ALA A 55 7.73 -4.10 -13.04
N LYS A 56 8.23 -5.29 -13.40
CA LYS A 56 8.86 -5.51 -14.71
C LYS A 56 7.82 -5.81 -15.78
N GLU A 57 6.73 -6.48 -15.41
CA GLU A 57 5.62 -6.85 -16.31
C GLU A 57 4.71 -5.64 -16.64
N PHE A 58 4.50 -4.74 -15.68
CA PHE A 58 3.61 -3.60 -15.82
C PHE A 58 4.34 -2.29 -15.53
N ASP A 59 4.54 -1.49 -16.58
CA ASP A 59 5.22 -0.18 -16.49
C ASP A 59 4.56 0.74 -15.47
N PHE A 60 3.22 0.74 -15.41
CA PHE A 60 2.49 1.54 -14.43
C PHE A 60 2.75 1.07 -13.00
N ALA A 61 2.92 -0.24 -12.76
CA ALA A 61 3.23 -0.75 -11.43
C ALA A 61 4.66 -0.39 -10.99
N ASN A 62 5.58 -0.25 -11.95
CA ASN A 62 6.94 0.22 -11.69
C ASN A 62 6.99 1.67 -11.20
N LYS A 63 5.91 2.45 -11.41
CA LYS A 63 5.88 3.83 -10.94
C LYS A 63 5.87 3.91 -9.41
N LEU A 64 5.21 2.96 -8.76
CA LEU A 64 5.13 2.89 -7.31
C LEU A 64 6.44 2.37 -6.70
N GLY A 65 6.90 3.04 -5.65
CA GLY A 65 8.12 2.67 -4.94
C GLY A 65 8.09 1.23 -4.44
N ALA A 66 9.23 0.53 -4.47
CA ALA A 66 9.33 -0.90 -4.16
C ALA A 66 8.75 -1.24 -2.77
N MET A 67 9.03 -0.41 -1.76
CA MET A 67 8.50 -0.60 -0.40
C MET A 67 6.98 -0.41 -0.32
N ALA A 68 6.41 0.49 -1.13
CA ALA A 68 4.97 0.70 -1.18
C ALA A 68 4.27 -0.45 -1.93
N ARG A 69 4.91 -1.03 -2.95
CA ARG A 69 4.45 -2.27 -3.58
C ARG A 69 4.42 -3.43 -2.59
N GLN A 70 5.50 -3.60 -1.82
CA GLN A 70 5.54 -4.61 -0.75
C GLN A 70 4.47 -4.34 0.30
N ALA A 71 4.33 -3.11 0.81
CA ALA A 71 3.26 -2.77 1.75
C ALA A 71 1.85 -3.13 1.19
N SER A 72 1.64 -2.96 -0.12
CA SER A 72 0.39 -3.35 -0.79
C SER A 72 0.15 -4.87 -0.76
N ALA A 73 1.18 -5.66 -0.99
CA ALA A 73 1.12 -7.11 -0.89
C ALA A 73 0.96 -7.57 0.58
N GLU A 74 1.54 -6.84 1.53
CA GLU A 74 1.41 -7.11 2.98
C GLU A 74 -0.04 -6.97 3.43
N ARG A 75 -0.75 -5.96 2.90
CA ARG A 75 -2.19 -5.81 3.11
C ARG A 75 -2.99 -7.00 2.59
N ALA A 76 -2.57 -7.61 1.47
CA ALA A 76 -3.19 -8.84 0.97
C ALA A 76 -2.87 -10.02 1.90
N TRP A 77 -1.61 -10.16 2.32
CA TRP A 77 -1.18 -11.21 3.25
C TRP A 77 -1.88 -11.14 4.60
N ALA A 78 -2.09 -9.95 5.16
CA ALA A 78 -2.83 -9.77 6.41
C ALA A 78 -4.25 -10.36 6.33
N GLY A 79 -4.93 -10.21 5.17
CA GLY A 79 -6.23 -10.84 4.93
C GLY A 79 -6.14 -12.36 4.83
N ILE A 80 -5.12 -12.89 4.15
CA ILE A 80 -4.88 -14.32 3.97
C ILE A 80 -4.50 -14.99 5.31
N SER A 81 -3.59 -14.41 6.07
CA SER A 81 -3.18 -14.90 7.39
C SER A 81 -4.38 -14.97 8.32
N ARG A 82 -5.18 -13.88 8.38
CA ARG A 82 -6.38 -13.84 9.21
C ARG A 82 -7.38 -14.94 8.84
N PHE A 83 -7.54 -15.23 7.54
CA PHE A 83 -8.39 -16.31 7.08
C PHE A 83 -7.93 -17.67 7.64
N TYR A 84 -6.65 -18.00 7.54
CA TYR A 84 -6.11 -19.25 8.08
C TYR A 84 -6.14 -19.29 9.61
N GLU A 85 -5.84 -18.18 10.29
CA GLU A 85 -5.96 -18.07 11.74
C GLU A 85 -7.39 -18.32 12.22
N ASN A 86 -8.38 -17.80 11.50
CA ASN A 86 -9.79 -18.03 11.83
C ASN A 86 -10.19 -19.50 11.67
N ILE A 87 -9.70 -20.16 10.62
CA ILE A 87 -9.88 -21.61 10.44
C ILE A 87 -9.25 -22.37 11.59
N LYS A 88 -8.00 -22.05 11.95
CA LYS A 88 -7.29 -22.67 13.07
C LYS A 88 -8.02 -22.50 14.41
N LYS A 89 -8.70 -21.36 14.61
CA LYS A 89 -9.53 -21.07 15.78
C LYS A 89 -10.91 -21.74 15.74
N GLY A 90 -11.24 -22.50 14.70
CA GLY A 90 -12.53 -23.20 14.57
C GLY A 90 -13.71 -22.29 14.26
N ILE A 91 -13.47 -21.05 13.80
CA ILE A 91 -14.54 -20.15 13.33
C ILE A 91 -15.15 -20.78 12.07
N LYS A 92 -16.48 -20.72 11.92
CA LYS A 92 -17.21 -21.35 10.80
C LYS A 92 -18.09 -20.37 10.03
N GLY A 93 -18.42 -20.74 8.80
CA GLY A 93 -19.33 -20.02 7.93
C GLY A 93 -18.82 -18.63 7.52
N LYS A 94 -19.75 -17.68 7.34
CA LYS A 94 -19.45 -16.31 6.89
C LYS A 94 -18.47 -15.56 7.81
N LYS A 95 -18.37 -15.97 9.07
CA LYS A 95 -17.48 -15.35 10.07
C LYS A 95 -16.00 -15.62 9.82
N VAL A 96 -15.64 -16.67 9.07
CA VAL A 96 -14.24 -16.96 8.72
C VAL A 96 -13.65 -15.84 7.87
N GLY A 97 -14.46 -15.28 6.96
CA GLY A 97 -14.08 -14.16 6.11
C GLY A 97 -13.01 -14.54 5.07
N PHE A 98 -13.44 -14.98 3.89
CA PHE A 98 -12.52 -15.28 2.79
C PHE A 98 -11.91 -13.97 2.22
N PRO A 99 -10.61 -13.91 1.90
CA PRO A 99 -10.00 -12.75 1.28
C PRO A 99 -10.66 -12.40 -0.07
N ARG A 100 -11.08 -11.13 -0.23
CA ARG A 100 -11.74 -10.65 -1.46
C ARG A 100 -10.92 -9.57 -2.14
N PHE A 101 -11.11 -9.44 -3.45
CA PHE A 101 -10.60 -8.31 -4.21
C PHE A 101 -11.24 -7.00 -3.71
N GLN A 102 -10.40 -6.00 -3.54
CA GLN A 102 -10.79 -4.67 -3.12
C GLN A 102 -11.23 -3.86 -4.34
N LYS A 103 -12.34 -3.13 -4.21
CA LYS A 103 -12.91 -2.29 -5.29
C LYS A 103 -12.72 -0.80 -5.03
N ASP A 104 -12.56 -0.43 -3.77
CA ASP A 104 -12.59 0.92 -3.22
C ASP A 104 -11.32 1.22 -2.41
N CYS A 105 -10.14 1.08 -3.01
CA CYS A 105 -8.91 1.49 -2.35
C CYS A 105 -8.85 3.01 -2.21
N ARG A 106 -8.47 3.49 -1.02
CA ARG A 106 -8.41 4.92 -0.68
C ARG A 106 -7.08 5.32 -0.04
N SER A 107 -6.11 4.41 0.03
CA SER A 107 -4.84 4.68 0.67
C SER A 107 -3.71 3.90 0.03
N VAL A 108 -2.52 4.49 0.11
CA VAL A 108 -1.24 3.87 -0.22
C VAL A 108 -0.31 4.11 0.96
N GLU A 109 0.54 3.14 1.27
CA GLU A 109 1.47 3.22 2.40
C GLU A 109 2.90 3.27 1.90
N TYR A 110 3.68 4.19 2.48
CA TYR A 110 5.11 4.33 2.24
C TYR A 110 5.84 4.10 3.55
N LYS A 111 6.68 3.06 3.62
CA LYS A 111 7.38 2.67 4.86
C LYS A 111 8.55 3.57 5.19
N THR A 112 9.68 3.37 4.52
CA THR A 112 10.96 4.03 4.85
C THR A 112 11.60 4.70 3.64
N ASN A 113 11.43 4.11 2.46
CA ASN A 113 11.96 4.65 1.21
C ASN A 113 10.84 5.34 0.42
N SER A 114 11.21 6.29 -0.43
CA SER A 114 10.29 7.05 -1.29
C SER A 114 9.47 8.16 -0.64
N TRP A 115 9.80 8.56 0.60
CA TRP A 115 9.32 9.81 1.20
C TRP A 115 10.39 10.43 2.11
N LYS A 116 10.32 11.75 2.33
CA LYS A 116 11.19 12.47 3.26
C LYS A 116 10.46 13.69 3.84
N LEU A 117 10.53 13.87 5.15
CA LEU A 117 10.11 15.12 5.80
C LEU A 117 11.16 16.20 5.56
N ALA A 118 10.70 17.44 5.34
CA ALA A 118 11.58 18.60 5.34
C ALA A 118 12.22 18.81 6.72
N SER A 119 13.35 19.52 6.78
CA SER A 119 14.06 19.82 8.02
C SER A 119 13.19 20.60 9.02
N ASP A 120 12.34 21.49 8.53
CA ASP A 120 11.35 22.23 9.33
C ASP A 120 10.11 21.40 9.70
N ARG A 121 10.01 20.17 9.18
CA ARG A 121 8.89 19.23 9.31
C ARG A 121 7.53 19.81 8.90
N LYS A 122 7.50 20.86 8.08
CA LYS A 122 6.25 21.48 7.56
C LYS A 122 5.80 20.91 6.23
N SER A 123 6.60 20.04 5.62
CA SER A 123 6.30 19.42 4.34
C SER A 123 6.88 18.02 4.24
N ILE A 124 6.26 17.21 3.39
CA ILE A 124 6.68 15.85 3.06
C ILE A 124 6.87 15.76 1.55
N THR A 125 7.97 15.17 1.11
CA THR A 125 8.28 14.96 -0.31
C THR A 125 8.26 13.48 -0.61
N PHE A 126 7.45 13.08 -1.58
CA PHE A 126 7.43 11.74 -2.16
C PHE A 126 8.34 11.70 -3.39
N THR A 127 9.18 10.67 -3.50
CA THR A 127 10.23 10.56 -4.52
C THR A 127 10.07 9.32 -5.41
N ASP A 128 8.90 8.70 -5.39
CA ASP A 128 8.59 7.65 -6.36
C ASP A 128 8.30 8.23 -7.75
N LYS A 129 8.09 7.34 -8.71
CA LYS A 129 7.84 7.71 -10.12
C LYS A 129 6.36 8.02 -10.38
N CYS A 130 5.51 8.09 -9.36
CA CYS A 130 4.10 8.50 -9.51
C CYS A 130 3.97 10.04 -9.63
N GLY A 131 5.02 10.79 -9.28
CA GLY A 131 5.07 12.25 -9.49
C GLY A 131 4.31 13.08 -8.45
N ILE A 132 4.04 12.53 -7.26
CA ILE A 132 3.36 13.25 -6.17
C ILE A 132 4.16 14.49 -5.73
N GLY A 133 5.49 14.34 -5.60
CA GLY A 133 6.39 15.42 -5.22
C GLY A 133 6.17 15.93 -3.79
N LYS A 134 6.34 17.24 -3.59
CA LYS A 134 6.30 17.89 -2.27
C LYS A 134 4.88 18.33 -1.91
N LEU A 135 4.40 17.90 -0.75
CA LEU A 135 3.14 18.31 -0.14
C LEU A 135 3.38 19.12 1.13
N LYS A 136 2.58 20.18 1.33
CA LYS A 136 2.62 20.96 2.58
C LYS A 136 1.74 20.29 3.62
N LEU A 137 2.27 20.06 4.81
CA LEU A 137 1.50 19.52 5.94
C LEU A 137 0.61 20.62 6.54
N LYS A 138 -0.61 20.23 6.89
CA LYS A 138 -1.60 21.03 7.61
C LYS A 138 -1.97 20.28 8.89
N GLY A 139 -1.55 20.82 10.01
CA GLY A 139 -1.90 20.34 11.34
C GLY A 139 -1.59 21.41 12.38
N THR A 140 -2.09 21.21 13.60
CA THR A 140 -1.88 22.12 14.74
C THR A 140 -0.68 21.71 15.60
N ARG A 141 -0.08 20.55 15.32
CA ARG A 141 0.92 19.93 16.15
C ARG A 141 2.31 20.23 15.60
N ASP A 142 3.17 20.81 16.43
CA ASP A 142 4.58 20.97 16.07
C ASP A 142 5.24 19.60 16.04
N LEU A 143 6.02 19.37 14.99
CA LEU A 143 6.78 18.15 14.79
C LEU A 143 8.24 18.32 15.18
N ASN A 144 8.73 19.53 15.43
CA ASN A 144 10.12 19.78 15.81
C ASN A 144 10.41 19.42 17.26
#